data_AF-A0A0G1RS59-F1
#
_entry.id   AF-A0A0G1RS59-F1
#
_cell.length_a   1.000
_cell.length_b   1.000
_cell.length_c   1.000
_cell.angle_alpha   90.00
_cell.angle_beta   90.00
_cell.angle_gamma   90.00
#
_symmetry.space_group_name_H-M   'P 1'
#
loop_
_entity.id
_entity.type
_entity.pdbx_description
1 polymer ?
#
loop_
_entity_poly.entity_id
_entity_poly.type
_entity_poly.pdbx_seq_one_letter_code
_entity_poly.pdbx_strand_id
1 'polypeptide(L)'
;MHWTKWPYWLKGGVIGGGVTLIYALLFYSCPLITSGYNIIGCGAVFYMLGPIYLVGWTIAFFQPIFHYDWIFSEFYAPLVSVVVWFIVGSIIGSLVGFVKKKKSQH
;
A
#
# COMPACT_ATOMS: atom_id res chain seq x y z
N MET A 1 -13.22 21.84 2.01
CA MET A 1 -13.87 20.50 2.06
C MET A 1 -13.71 19.92 3.45
N HIS A 2 -14.80 19.65 4.18
CA HIS A 2 -14.74 19.12 5.54
C HIS A 2 -14.54 17.60 5.50
N TRP A 3 -13.30 17.13 5.68
CA TRP A 3 -12.94 15.70 5.76
C TRP A 3 -13.80 14.93 6.76
N THR A 4 -14.29 15.60 7.79
CA THR A 4 -15.19 15.06 8.81
C THR A 4 -16.49 14.47 8.23
N LYS A 5 -17.01 14.98 7.11
CA LYS A 5 -18.27 14.52 6.49
C LYS A 5 -18.13 13.35 5.51
N TRP A 6 -16.91 12.90 5.20
CA TRP A 6 -16.72 11.85 4.20
C TRP A 6 -17.21 10.49 4.70
N PRO A 7 -17.76 9.64 3.80
CA PRO A 7 -18.13 8.27 4.16
C PRO A 7 -16.89 7.50 4.65
N TYR A 8 -17.08 6.64 5.65
CA TYR A 8 -15.98 5.93 6.29
C TYR A 8 -15.16 5.07 5.32
N TRP A 9 -15.80 4.50 4.29
CA TRP A 9 -15.14 3.82 3.18
C TRP A 9 -14.09 4.70 2.50
N LEU A 10 -14.45 5.93 2.11
CA LEU A 10 -13.54 6.84 1.42
C LEU A 10 -12.40 7.29 2.35
N LYS A 11 -12.69 7.54 3.62
CA LYS A 11 -11.65 7.86 4.62
C LYS A 11 -10.66 6.71 4.77
N GLY A 12 -11.15 5.48 4.92
CA GLY A 12 -10.31 4.30 5.06
C GLY A 12 -9.44 4.07 3.82
N GLY A 13 -10.01 4.21 2.63
CA GLY A 13 -9.27 4.08 1.38
C GLY A 13 -8.18 5.13 1.21
N VAL A 14 -8.48 6.40 1.47
CA VAL A 14 -7.48 7.47 1.34
C VAL A 14 -6.38 7.34 2.40
N ILE A 15 -6.70 6.89 3.62
CA ILE A 15 -5.67 6.62 4.63
C ILE A 15 -4.78 5.45 4.18
N GLY A 16 -5.35 4.32 3.77
CA GLY A 16 -4.60 3.14 3.35
C GLY A 16 -3.75 3.38 2.10
N GLY A 17 -4.37 3.92 1.06
CA GLY A 17 -3.70 4.28 -0.20
C GLY A 17 -2.68 5.41 -0.01
N GLY A 18 -3.01 6.43 0.79
CA GLY A 18 -2.12 7.57 1.05
C GLY A 18 -0.86 7.17 1.82
N VAL A 19 -0.99 6.36 2.87
CA VAL A 19 0.18 5.82 3.60
C VAL A 19 1.06 4.99 2.66
N THR A 20 0.44 4.15 1.84
CA THR A 20 1.16 3.33 0.86
C THR A 20 1.85 4.16 -0.21
N LEU A 21 1.22 5.26 -0.65
CA LEU A 21 1.80 6.18 -1.62
C LEU A 21 3.03 6.88 -1.06
N ILE A 22 2.99 7.33 0.21
CA ILE A 22 4.16 7.92 0.88
C ILE A 22 5.29 6.89 0.95
N TYR A 23 4.99 5.64 1.31
CA TYR A 23 5.99 4.55 1.30
C TYR A 23 6.58 4.29 -0.09
N ALA A 24 5.75 4.31 -1.13
CA ALA A 24 6.22 4.15 -2.51
C ALA A 24 7.16 5.29 -2.92
N LEU A 25 6.83 6.54 -2.59
CA LEU A 25 7.69 7.69 -2.85
C LEU A 25 9.03 7.58 -2.10
N LEU A 26 9.00 7.16 -0.83
CA LEU A 26 10.22 6.94 -0.05
C LEU A 26 11.08 5.84 -0.67
N PHE A 27 10.47 4.74 -1.12
CA PHE A 27 11.15 3.66 -1.83
C PHE A 27 11.86 4.15 -3.09
N TYR A 28 11.19 4.90 -3.97
CA TYR A 28 11.82 5.44 -5.18
C TYR A 28 12.83 6.56 -4.91
N SER A 29 12.78 7.19 -3.74
CA SER A 29 13.76 8.20 -3.34
C SER A 29 15.09 7.61 -2.84
N CYS A 30 15.13 6.32 -2.48
CA CYS A 30 16.36 5.64 -2.05
C CYS A 30 17.55 5.80 -3.01
N PRO A 31 17.43 5.53 -4.33
CA PRO A 31 18.54 5.72 -5.27
C PRO A 31 18.97 7.17 -5.45
N LEU A 32 18.17 8.16 -5.01
CA LEU A 32 18.54 9.57 -5.05
C LEU A 32 19.36 10.00 -3.83
N ILE A 33 19.20 9.31 -2.70
CA ILE A 33 19.81 9.67 -1.41
C ILE A 33 21.03 8.80 -1.11
N THR A 34 21.06 7.57 -1.59
CA THR A 34 22.15 6.63 -1.34
C THR A 34 22.78 6.12 -2.64
N SER A 35 24.04 5.69 -2.55
CA SER A 35 24.80 5.14 -3.69
C SER A 35 25.46 3.81 -3.34
N GLY A 36 25.70 2.98 -4.35
CA GLY A 36 26.33 1.66 -4.19
C GLY A 36 25.44 0.66 -3.45
N TYR A 37 26.04 -0.22 -2.63
CA TYR A 37 25.32 -1.28 -1.90
C TYR A 37 24.28 -0.76 -0.90
N ASN A 38 24.36 0.51 -0.49
CA ASN A 38 23.39 1.14 0.42
C ASN A 38 22.00 1.33 -0.22
N ILE A 39 21.91 1.31 -1.55
CA ILE A 39 20.63 1.36 -2.28
C ILE A 39 19.79 0.12 -1.96
N ILE A 40 20.43 -1.05 -1.92
CA ILE A 40 19.77 -2.33 -1.63
C ILE A 40 19.25 -2.32 -0.19
N GLY A 41 20.05 -1.85 0.76
CA GLY A 41 19.63 -1.72 2.16
C GLY A 41 18.44 -0.77 2.33
N CYS A 42 18.49 0.41 1.70
CA CYS A 42 17.41 1.40 1.76
C CYS A 42 16.11 0.86 1.14
N GLY A 43 16.18 0.34 -0.09
CA GLY A 43 15.04 -0.23 -0.80
C GLY A 43 14.43 -1.42 -0.06
N ALA A 44 15.27 -2.33 0.45
CA ALA A 44 14.81 -3.51 1.19
C ALA A 44 14.06 -3.16 2.46
N VAL A 45 14.48 -2.13 3.21
CA VAL A 45 13.79 -1.70 4.43
C VAL A 45 12.36 -1.23 4.12
N PHE A 46 12.19 -0.37 3.13
CA PHE A 46 10.86 0.10 2.73
C PHE A 46 10.01 -0.99 2.07
N TYR A 47 10.65 -1.93 1.38
CA TYR A 47 9.97 -3.06 0.76
C TYR A 47 9.50 -4.10 1.79
N MET A 48 10.31 -4.42 2.81
CA MET A 48 10.00 -5.46 3.81
C MET A 48 9.12 -4.98 4.97
N LEU A 49 9.30 -3.73 5.42
CA LEU A 49 8.52 -3.19 6.55
C LEU A 49 7.28 -2.43 6.11
N GLY A 50 7.13 -2.18 4.81
CA GLY A 50 6.05 -1.37 4.25
C GLY A 50 4.83 -2.18 3.79
N PRO A 51 3.74 -1.48 3.46
CA PRO A 51 2.56 -2.05 2.81
C PRO A 51 2.86 -2.74 1.47
N ILE A 52 4.01 -2.41 0.87
CA ILE A 52 4.49 -2.98 -0.40
C ILE A 52 4.83 -4.47 -0.25
N TYR A 53 5.29 -4.90 0.93
CA TYR A 53 5.77 -6.27 1.17
C TYR A 53 4.76 -7.34 0.77
N LEU A 54 3.52 -7.20 1.26
CA LEU A 54 2.45 -8.19 1.02
C LEU A 54 2.13 -8.34 -0.46
N VAL A 55 2.04 -7.22 -1.16
CA VAL A 55 1.70 -7.19 -2.59
C VAL A 55 2.87 -7.71 -3.42
N GLY A 56 4.09 -7.28 -3.10
CA GLY A 56 5.31 -7.80 -3.71
C GLY A 56 5.47 -9.30 -3.53
N TRP A 57 5.19 -9.82 -2.33
CA TRP A 57 5.20 -11.26 -2.06
C TRP A 57 4.14 -12.01 -2.86
N THR A 58 2.93 -11.45 -3.00
CA THR A 58 1.91 -12.06 -3.86
C THR A 58 2.31 -12.08 -5.34
N ILE A 59 2.91 -11.01 -5.85
CA ILE A 59 3.40 -10.96 -7.25
C ILE A 59 4.50 -12.02 -7.46
N ALA A 60 5.42 -12.14 -6.50
CA ALA A 60 6.47 -13.16 -6.53
C ALA A 60 5.90 -14.58 -6.46
N PHE A 61 4.89 -14.82 -5.63
CA PHE A 61 4.21 -16.12 -5.53
C PHE A 61 3.53 -16.52 -6.85
N PHE A 62 2.93 -15.55 -7.56
CA PHE A 62 2.27 -15.78 -8.85
C PHE A 62 3.22 -15.70 -10.06
N GLN A 63 4.50 -15.40 -9.84
CA GLN A 63 5.51 -15.28 -10.90
C GLN A 63 5.61 -16.52 -11.80
N PRO A 64 5.54 -17.78 -11.31
CA PRO A 64 5.59 -18.98 -12.15
C PRO A 64 4.41 -19.11 -13.11
N ILE A 65 3.27 -18.46 -12.80
CA ILE A 65 2.05 -18.56 -13.59
C ILE A 65 2.06 -17.53 -14.71
N PHE A 66 2.43 -16.29 -14.39
CA PHE A 66 2.36 -15.16 -15.31
C PHE A 66 3.69 -14.80 -15.98
N HIS A 67 4.79 -15.46 -15.59
CA HIS A 67 6.13 -15.24 -16.13
C HIS A 67 6.60 -13.79 -16.02
N TYR A 68 6.34 -13.15 -14.88
CA TYR A 68 6.84 -11.79 -14.62
C TYR A 68 8.36 -11.79 -14.43
N ASP A 69 9.03 -10.77 -14.97
CA ASP A 69 10.43 -10.49 -14.61
C ASP A 69 10.53 -9.96 -13.18
N TRP A 70 11.66 -10.21 -12.52
CA TRP A 70 11.92 -9.70 -11.17
C TRP A 70 11.86 -8.15 -11.12
N ILE A 71 12.30 -7.49 -12.20
CA ILE A 71 12.21 -6.03 -12.39
C ILE A 71 10.76 -5.57 -12.39
N PHE A 72 9.85 -6.37 -12.98
CA PHE A 72 8.44 -6.05 -12.98
C PHE A 72 7.88 -6.05 -11.55
N SER A 73 8.24 -7.06 -10.74
CA SER A 73 7.83 -7.11 -9.34
C SER A 73 8.34 -5.91 -8.55
N GLU A 74 9.61 -5.55 -8.67
CA GLU A 74 10.17 -4.42 -7.90
C GLU A 74 9.59 -3.07 -8.32
N PHE A 75 9.37 -2.85 -9.62
CA PHE A 75 8.94 -1.55 -10.10
C PHE A 75 7.42 -1.37 -10.05
N TYR A 76 6.63 -2.42 -10.27
CA TYR A 76 5.17 -2.31 -10.28
C TYR A 76 4.52 -2.65 -8.94
N ALA A 77 5.18 -3.43 -8.06
CA ALA A 77 4.60 -3.74 -6.74
C ALA A 77 4.27 -2.47 -5.93
N PRO A 78 5.10 -1.42 -5.85
CA PRO A 78 4.75 -0.20 -5.14
C PRO A 78 3.48 0.48 -5.67
N LEU A 79 3.33 0.55 -7.01
CA LEU A 79 2.17 1.16 -7.66
C LEU A 79 0.90 0.36 -7.46
N VAL A 80 0.97 -0.96 -7.66
CA VAL A 80 -0.15 -1.88 -7.43
C VAL A 80 -0.55 -1.86 -5.95
N SER A 81 0.44 -1.73 -5.05
CA SER A 81 0.19 -1.65 -3.62
C SER A 81 -0.68 -0.48 -3.23
N VAL A 82 -0.50 0.70 -3.85
CA VAL A 82 -1.35 1.86 -3.57
C VAL A 82 -2.81 1.55 -3.86
N VAL A 83 -3.09 0.90 -4.99
CA VAL A 83 -4.45 0.53 -5.39
C VAL A 83 -5.03 -0.54 -4.46
N VAL A 84 -4.26 -1.60 -4.18
CA VAL A 84 -4.68 -2.68 -3.29
C VAL A 84 -5.00 -2.15 -1.90
N TRP A 85 -4.11 -1.34 -1.31
CA TRP A 85 -4.30 -0.79 0.02
C TRP A 85 -5.37 0.30 0.08
N PHE A 86 -5.61 1.02 -1.01
CA PHE A 86 -6.79 1.87 -1.13
C PHE A 86 -8.06 1.01 -1.00
N ILE A 87 -8.17 -0.10 -1.74
CA ILE A 87 -9.34 -0.98 -1.69
C ILE A 87 -9.49 -1.64 -0.31
N VAL A 88 -8.41 -2.17 0.26
CA VAL A 88 -8.41 -2.80 1.60
C VAL A 88 -8.82 -1.78 2.67
N GLY A 89 -8.19 -0.60 2.67
CA GLY A 89 -8.54 0.49 3.59
C GLY A 89 -9.99 0.92 3.43
N SER A 90 -10.49 0.94 2.20
CA SER A 90 -11.88 1.19 1.87
C SER A 90 -12.83 0.18 2.50
N ILE A 91 -12.56 -1.12 2.37
CA ILE A 91 -13.36 -2.19 2.96
C ILE A 91 -13.38 -2.08 4.49
N ILE A 92 -12.21 -1.88 5.11
CA ILE A 92 -12.09 -1.70 6.56
C ILE A 92 -12.90 -0.47 7.01
N GLY A 93 -12.80 0.64 6.27
CA GLY A 93 -13.57 1.86 6.52
C GLY A 93 -15.08 1.62 6.46
N SER A 94 -15.56 0.86 5.47
CA SER A 94 -16.97 0.45 5.40
C SER A 94 -17.39 -0.33 6.64
N LEU A 95 -16.62 -1.35 7.03
CA LEU A 95 -16.91 -2.19 8.20
C LEU A 95 -16.99 -1.37 9.49
N VAL A 96 -16.04 -0.46 9.71
CA VAL A 96 -16.06 0.47 10.86
C VAL A 96 -17.32 1.33 10.84
N GLY A 97 -17.73 1.82 9.66
CA GLY A 97 -18.97 2.56 9.48
C GLY A 97 -20.21 1.75 9.84
N PHE A 98 -20.27 0.49 9.43
CA PHE A 98 -21.38 -0.42 9.78
C PHE A 98 -21.46 -0.70 11.28
N VAL A 99 -20.32 -1.00 11.93
CA VAL A 99 -20.27 -1.26 13.37
C VAL A 99 -20.71 -0.03 14.17
N LYS A 100 -20.26 1.17 13.79
CA LYS A 100 -20.66 2.43 14.46
C LYS A 100 -22.15 2.73 14.30
N LYS A 101 -22.73 2.49 13.13
CA LYS A 101 -24.18 2.64 12.92
C LYS A 101 -24.98 1.68 13.79
N LYS A 102 -24.55 0.40 13.85
CA LYS A 102 -25.21 -0.62 14.69
C LYS A 102 -25.16 -0.28 16.18
N LYS A 103 -24.04 0.28 16.66
CA LYS A 103 -23.90 0.72 18.07
C LYS A 103 -24.74 1.96 18.42
N SER A 104 -25.13 2.78 17.44
CA SER A 104 -25.94 3.98 17.67
C SER A 104 -27.45 3.71 17.68
N GLN A 105 -27.89 2.51 17.30
CA GLN A 105 -29.30 2.11 17.31
C GLN A 105 -29.70 1.25 18.53
N HIS A 106 -28.74 0.93 19.39
CA HIS A 106 -28.91 0.26 20.68
C HIS A 106 -28.63 1.24 21.80
#